data_AF-A0A7W1W3G0-F1
#
_entry.id   AF-A0A7W1W3G0-F1
#
_cell.length_a   1.000
_cell.length_b   1.000
_cell.length_c   1.000
_cell.angle_alpha   90.00
_cell.angle_beta   90.00
_cell.angle_gamma   90.00
#
_symmetry.space_group_name_H-M   'P 1'
#
loop_
_entity.id
_entity.type
_entity.pdbx_description
1 polymer ?
#
loop_
_entity_poly.entity_id
_entity_poly.type
_entity_poly.pdbx_seq_one_letter_code
_entity_poly.pdbx_strand_id
1 'polypeptide(L)'
;GKPEAMNMEMSGMNDSMKMMMGDEMKKMEAATGKDFDIHFLDMMTPHHAGAVTMAKEALMKAEHPEIKTLANQIIKAQEAEIKMMNEWKKRWSK
;
A
#
# COMPACT_ATOMS: atom_id res chain seq x y z
N GLY A 1 11.43 -15.66 26.87
CA GLY A 1 11.89 -14.89 25.69
C GLY A 1 11.96 -15.84 24.51
N LYS A 2 11.59 -15.41 23.31
CA LYS A 2 11.70 -16.26 22.11
C LYS A 2 13.19 -16.53 21.80
N PRO A 3 13.57 -17.72 21.30
CA PRO A 3 14.96 -18.10 21.09
C PRO A 3 15.64 -17.25 20.00
N GLU A 4 16.93 -16.98 20.17
CA GLU A 4 17.76 -16.11 19.30
C GLU A 4 17.76 -16.51 17.82
N ALA A 5 17.52 -17.79 17.51
CA ALA A 5 17.38 -18.28 16.13
C ALA A 5 16.23 -17.60 15.36
N MET A 6 15.12 -17.26 16.02
CA MET A 6 13.99 -16.57 15.39
C MET A 6 14.30 -15.09 15.07
N ASN A 7 15.25 -14.47 15.77
CA ASN A 7 15.65 -13.08 15.49
C ASN A 7 16.57 -12.99 14.26
N MET A 8 17.43 -13.99 14.04
CA MET A 8 18.29 -14.06 12.85
C MET A 8 17.49 -14.34 11.56
N GLU A 9 16.49 -15.22 11.61
CA GLU A 9 15.59 -15.50 10.49
C GLU A 9 14.77 -14.27 10.07
N MET A 10 14.24 -13.51 11.04
CA MET A 10 13.48 -12.27 10.78
C MET A 10 14.37 -11.17 10.17
N SER A 11 15.64 -11.08 10.56
CA SER A 11 16.58 -10.12 9.97
C SER A 11 16.84 -10.43 8.49
N GLY A 12 17.11 -11.70 8.16
CA GLY A 12 17.33 -12.11 6.76
C GLY A 12 16.08 -11.94 5.88
N MET A 13 14.89 -12.13 6.46
CA MET A 13 13.62 -11.88 5.78
C MET A 13 13.39 -10.39 5.53
N ASN A 14 13.71 -9.51 6.49
CA ASN A 14 13.63 -8.06 6.33
C ASN A 14 14.58 -7.54 5.24
N ASP A 15 15.82 -8.05 5.21
CA ASP A 15 16.79 -7.67 4.19
C ASP A 15 16.36 -8.13 2.79
N SER A 16 15.82 -9.34 2.68
CA SER A 16 15.27 -9.87 1.43
C SER A 16 14.06 -9.06 0.93
N MET A 17 13.16 -8.67 1.85
CA MET A 17 12.00 -7.81 1.55
C MET A 17 12.44 -6.42 1.06
N LYS A 18 13.48 -5.85 1.69
CA LYS A 18 14.05 -4.55 1.32
C LYS A 18 14.69 -4.58 -0.07
N MET A 19 15.40 -5.66 -0.41
CA MET A 19 15.95 -5.86 -1.76
C MET A 19 14.84 -5.98 -2.81
N MET A 20 13.81 -6.78 -2.55
CA MET A 20 12.67 -6.93 -3.46
C MET A 20 11.94 -5.60 -3.72
N MET A 21 11.71 -4.80 -2.68
CA MET A 21 11.12 -3.46 -2.82
C MET A 21 12.03 -2.49 -3.59
N GLY A 22 13.35 -2.59 -3.41
CA GLY A 22 14.32 -1.82 -4.17
C GLY A 22 14.30 -2.15 -5.67
N ASP A 23 14.16 -3.43 -6.01
CA ASP A 23 14.09 -3.87 -7.40
C ASP A 23 12.75 -3.51 -8.07
N GLU A 24 11.63 -3.58 -7.36
CA GLU A 24 10.33 -3.09 -7.84
C GLU A 24 10.35 -1.58 -8.13
N MET A 25 10.95 -0.77 -7.25
CA MET A 25 11.10 0.67 -7.48
C MET A 25 11.94 0.98 -8.71
N LYS A 26 13.06 0.27 -8.93
CA LYS A 26 13.88 0.41 -10.14
C LYS A 26 13.12 0.02 -11.41
N LYS A 27 12.30 -1.04 -11.36
CA LYS A 27 11.45 -1.42 -12.49
C LYS A 27 10.43 -0.33 -12.81
N MET A 28 9.83 0.28 -11.79
CA MET A 28 8.91 1.41 -12.00
C MET A 28 9.64 2.61 -12.60
N GLU A 29 10.84 2.97 -12.13
CA GLU A 29 11.65 4.07 -12.70
C GLU A 29 12.00 3.85 -14.17
N ALA A 30 12.21 2.60 -14.58
CA ALA A 30 12.52 2.23 -15.95
C ALA A 30 11.28 2.05 -16.84
N ALA A 31 10.11 1.81 -16.24
CA ALA A 31 8.87 1.61 -16.97
C ALA A 31 8.35 2.92 -17.56
N THR A 32 7.73 2.84 -18.74
CA THR A 32 7.13 4.01 -19.40
C THR A 32 5.75 3.66 -19.97
N GLY A 33 4.93 4.70 -20.19
CA GLY A 33 3.59 4.54 -20.76
C GLY A 33 2.74 3.53 -20.00
N LYS A 34 2.14 2.60 -20.75
CA LYS A 34 1.22 1.59 -20.22
C LYS A 34 1.83 0.67 -19.15
N ASP A 35 3.11 0.32 -19.28
CA ASP A 35 3.77 -0.56 -18.30
C ASP A 35 3.98 0.17 -16.98
N PHE A 36 4.34 1.46 -17.04
CA PHE A 36 4.42 2.32 -15.86
C PHE A 36 3.05 2.40 -15.17
N ASP A 37 1.99 2.66 -15.93
CA ASP A 37 0.64 2.79 -15.39
C ASP A 37 0.20 1.50 -14.67
N ILE A 38 0.46 0.33 -15.26
CA ILE A 38 0.12 -0.96 -14.63
C ILE A 38 0.91 -1.17 -13.33
N HIS A 39 2.23 -0.93 -13.35
CA HIS A 39 3.06 -1.06 -12.14
C HIS A 39 2.63 -0.09 -11.03
N PHE A 40 2.33 1.16 -11.38
CA PHE A 40 1.83 2.14 -10.44
C PHE A 40 0.51 1.69 -9.80
N LEU A 41 -0.44 1.17 -10.59
CA LEU A 41 -1.72 0.68 -10.08
C LEU A 41 -1.56 -0.55 -9.18
N ASP A 42 -0.62 -1.44 -9.51
CA ASP A 42 -0.32 -2.65 -8.73
C ASP A 42 0.24 -2.33 -7.35
N MET A 43 0.98 -1.22 -7.22
CA MET A 43 1.49 -0.76 -5.92
C MET A 43 0.49 0.13 -5.18
N MET A 44 -0.19 1.05 -5.87
CA MET A 44 -1.06 2.02 -5.21
C MET A 44 -2.36 1.41 -4.70
N THR A 45 -2.90 0.40 -5.37
CA THR A 45 -4.13 -0.27 -4.91
C THR A 45 -3.98 -0.89 -3.51
N PRO A 46 -2.98 -1.76 -3.24
CA PRO A 46 -2.76 -2.30 -1.89
C PRO A 46 -2.28 -1.24 -0.89
N HIS A 47 -1.50 -0.24 -1.31
CA HIS A 47 -1.13 0.89 -0.45
C HIS A 47 -2.38 1.62 0.08
N HIS A 48 -3.33 1.93 -0.81
CA HIS A 48 -4.58 2.60 -0.42
C HIS A 48 -5.45 1.70 0.46
N ALA A 49 -5.52 0.39 0.19
CA ALA A 49 -6.24 -0.54 1.04
C ALA A 49 -5.66 -0.60 2.48
N GLY A 50 -4.34 -0.53 2.60
CA GLY A 50 -3.66 -0.39 3.90
C GLY A 50 -4.03 0.90 4.63
N ALA A 51 -4.02 2.03 3.91
CA ALA A 51 -4.42 3.33 4.47
C ALA A 51 -5.90 3.35 4.92
N VAL A 52 -6.81 2.75 4.16
CA VAL A 52 -8.22 2.58 4.56
C VAL A 52 -8.34 1.76 5.84
N THR A 53 -7.56 0.68 5.97
CA THR A 53 -7.52 -0.16 7.18
C THR A 53 -7.06 0.65 8.39
N MET A 54 -5.94 1.38 8.27
CA MET A 54 -5.44 2.24 9.34
C MET A 54 -6.42 3.37 9.69
N ALA A 55 -7.06 3.98 8.70
CA ALA A 55 -8.05 5.03 8.91
C ALA A 55 -9.29 4.50 9.65
N LYS A 56 -9.77 3.28 9.33
CA LYS A 56 -10.86 2.63 10.08
C LYS A 56 -10.48 2.39 11.54
N GLU A 57 -9.24 1.97 11.81
CA GLU A 57 -8.74 1.85 13.18
C GLU A 57 -8.67 3.19 13.90
N ALA A 58 -8.14 4.23 13.25
CA ALA A 58 -8.07 5.57 13.81
C ALA A 58 -9.46 6.11 14.14
N LEU A 59 -10.46 5.87 13.29
CA LEU A 59 -11.84 6.28 13.53
C LEU A 59 -12.44 5.63 14.79
N MET A 60 -12.13 4.35 15.03
CA MET A 60 -12.60 3.62 16.22
C MET A 60 -11.88 4.06 17.50
N LYS A 61 -10.59 4.38 17.43
CA LYS A 61 -9.73 4.61 18.60
C LYS A 61 -9.56 6.09 18.96
N ALA A 62 -9.80 7.02 18.03
CA ALA A 62 -9.53 8.43 18.27
C ALA A 62 -10.49 9.05 19.30
N GLU A 63 -9.93 9.85 20.20
CA GLU A 63 -10.71 10.71 21.11
C GLU A 63 -11.02 12.06 20.46
N HIS A 64 -10.06 12.57 19.69
CA HIS A 64 -10.06 13.87 19.02
C HIS A 64 -10.99 13.89 17.78
N PRO A 65 -12.01 14.78 17.71
CA PRO A 65 -12.93 14.88 16.58
C PRO A 65 -12.26 15.16 15.22
N GLU A 66 -11.18 15.92 15.21
CA GLU A 66 -10.39 16.25 14.03
C GLU A 66 -9.77 14.99 13.40
N ILE A 67 -9.31 14.04 14.23
CA ILE A 67 -8.75 12.77 13.75
C ILE A 67 -9.85 11.88 13.19
N LYS A 68 -11.05 11.85 13.80
CA LYS A 68 -12.21 11.14 13.24
C LYS A 68 -12.63 11.71 11.89
N THR A 69 -12.57 13.04 11.77
CA THR A 69 -12.91 13.74 10.52
C THR A 69 -11.91 13.37 9.42
N LEU A 70 -10.61 13.44 9.72
CA LEU A 70 -9.55 13.04 8.79
C LEU A 70 -9.68 11.56 8.39
N ALA A 71 -9.90 10.67 9.36
CA ALA A 71 -10.07 9.23 9.09
C ALA A 71 -11.23 8.96 8.12
N ASN A 72 -12.39 9.59 8.33
CA ASN A 72 -13.53 9.46 7.41
C ASN A 72 -13.22 10.00 6.01
N GLN A 73 -12.49 11.12 5.91
CA GLN A 73 -12.08 11.69 4.62
C GLN A 73 -11.14 10.73 3.86
N ILE A 74 -10.16 10.16 4.56
CA ILE A 74 -9.24 9.16 3.99
C ILE A 74 -10.01 7.95 3.49
N ILE A 75 -10.90 7.36 4.32
CA ILE A 75 -11.70 6.19 3.92
C ILE A 75 -12.48 6.48 2.64
N LYS A 76 -13.22 7.60 2.62
CA LYS A 76 -14.06 7.96 1.47
C LYS A 76 -13.26 8.18 0.20
N ALA A 77 -12.16 8.94 0.28
CA ALA A 77 -11.33 9.25 -0.87
C ALA A 77 -10.66 7.98 -1.41
N GLN A 78 -10.02 7.21 -0.53
CA GLN A 78 -9.21 6.09 -0.96
C GLN A 78 -10.03 4.87 -1.40
N GLU A 79 -11.23 4.66 -0.85
CA GLU A 79 -12.16 3.65 -1.40
C GLU A 79 -12.63 4.01 -2.82
N ALA A 80 -12.83 5.30 -3.11
CA ALA A 80 -13.15 5.77 -4.46
C ALA A 80 -11.96 5.61 -5.41
N GLU A 81 -10.75 5.95 -4.97
CA GLU A 81 -9.51 5.79 -5.75
C GLU A 81 -9.21 4.32 -6.05
N ILE A 82 -9.38 3.42 -5.09
CA ILE A 82 -9.26 1.96 -5.31
C ILE A 82 -10.21 1.50 -6.42
N LYS A 83 -11.46 2.00 -6.42
CA LYS A 83 -12.42 1.65 -7.47
C LYS A 83 -11.94 2.15 -8.85
N MET A 84 -11.50 3.40 -8.94
CA MET A 84 -10.96 3.96 -10.18
C MET A 84 -9.74 3.20 -10.68
N MET A 85 -8.80 2.89 -9.80
CA MET A 85 -7.57 2.15 -10.13
C MET A 85 -7.88 0.74 -10.67
N ASN A 86 -8.84 0.04 -10.07
CA ASN A 86 -9.28 -1.27 -10.57
C ASN A 86 -9.94 -1.18 -11.95
N GLU A 87 -10.74 -0.14 -12.19
CA GLU A 87 -11.36 0.10 -13.50
C GLU A 87 -10.32 0.42 -14.58
N TRP A 88 -9.33 1.25 -14.25
CA TRP A 88 -8.21 1.58 -15.14
C TRP A 88 -7.36 0.35 -15.43
N LYS A 89 -6.96 -0.42 -14.42
CA LYS A 89 -6.22 -1.67 -14.60
C LYS A 89 -6.95 -2.62 -15.54
N LYS A 90 -8.26 -2.84 -15.33
CA LYS A 90 -9.07 -3.68 -16.24
C LYS A 90 -9.12 -3.15 -17.67
N ARG A 91 -9.20 -1.83 -17.85
CA ARG A 91 -9.26 -1.19 -19.17
C ARG A 91 -7.91 -1.28 -19.89
N TRP A 92 -6.83 -1.09 -19.16
CA TRP A 92 -5.49 -0.98 -19.74
C TRP A 92 -4.81 -2.34 -19.85
N SER A 93 -5.12 -3.36 -19.06
CA SER A 93 -4.54 -4.71 -19.22
C SER A 93 -5.05 -5.49 -20.45
N LYS A 94 -5.88 -4.88 -21.31
CA LYS A 94 -6.25 -5.42 -22.63
C LYS A 94 -5.35 -4.86 -23.72
#